data_AF-A0A2G6H300-F1
#
_entry.id   AF-A0A2G6H300-F1
#
_cell.length_a   1.000
_cell.length_b   1.000
_cell.length_c   1.000
_cell.angle_alpha   90.00
_cell.angle_beta   90.00
_cell.angle_gamma   90.00
#
_symmetry.space_group_name_H-M   'P 1'
#
loop_
_entity.id
_entity.type
_entity.pdbx_description
1 polymer ?
#
loop_
_entity_poly.entity_id
_entity_poly.type
_entity_poly.pdbx_seq_one_letter_code
_entity_poly.pdbx_strand_id
1 'polypeptide(L)'
;MLKKIQESEKERKAISGIKKLARERAKKANLHNKKLRDCRVHYNGKNARKEESTLFITEGDSASGSITKSRDVNTQAVFSLRGKPLNSFGLTKKVVYENEEFNLLQAALNIEDGLDGLRYKNVVIATDADVDGMHIRLLLLTFFLQFFPNLVRNGHLYILQTPLFRVRNKKETLYCYSDEEKEAAIAKLGRNPEITRFKGLGEISPGEFKHFIGPEIRLEPVRLKKDDDLKDILSFYMGKNTPERQHFIIERLRVEEDPVEVA
;
A
#
# COMPACT_ATOMS: atom_id res chain seq x y z
N MET A 1 26.38 7.16 34.73
CA MET A 1 24.91 7.21 34.94
C MET A 1 24.32 8.56 34.51
N LEU A 2 24.81 9.69 35.03
CA LEU A 2 24.37 11.05 34.66
C LEU A 2 24.48 11.40 33.17
N LYS A 3 25.59 11.07 32.49
CA LYS A 3 25.74 11.30 31.04
C LYS A 3 24.67 10.60 30.19
N LYS A 4 24.35 9.35 30.52
CA LYS A 4 23.30 8.55 29.85
C LYS A 4 21.91 9.14 30.04
N ILE A 5 21.63 9.68 31.23
CA ILE A 5 20.36 10.35 31.55
C ILE A 5 20.24 11.67 30.77
N GLN A 6 21.33 12.46 30.73
CA GLN A 6 21.37 13.73 29.99
C GLN A 6 21.29 13.54 28.47
N GLU A 7 21.93 12.50 27.92
CA GLU A 7 21.81 12.11 26.51
C GLU A 7 20.38 11.69 26.19
N SER A 8 19.76 10.86 27.04
CA SER A 8 18.38 10.42 26.84
C SER A 8 17.36 11.56 26.98
N GLU A 9 17.60 12.53 27.87
CA GLU A 9 16.83 13.77 27.95
C GLU A 9 17.04 14.67 26.73
N LYS A 10 18.27 14.82 26.23
CA LYS A 10 18.56 15.57 25.01
C LYS A 10 17.89 14.93 23.81
N GLU A 11 17.91 13.62 23.69
CA GLU A 11 17.20 12.87 22.65
C GLU A 11 15.69 13.07 22.79
N ARG A 12 15.12 12.97 23.99
CA ARG A 12 13.68 13.26 24.21
C ARG A 12 13.31 14.69 23.87
N LYS A 13 14.13 15.68 24.25
CA LYS A 13 13.91 17.09 23.91
C LYS A 13 14.08 17.37 22.41
N ALA A 14 15.04 16.73 21.77
CA ALA A 14 15.23 16.81 20.32
C ALA A 14 14.04 16.18 19.58
N ILE A 15 13.60 14.99 20.01
CA ILE A 15 12.40 14.32 19.48
C ILE A 15 11.15 15.16 19.73
N SER A 16 11.00 15.78 20.89
CA SER A 16 9.90 16.71 21.22
C SER A 16 9.91 17.95 20.33
N GLY A 17 11.07 18.57 20.12
CA GLY A 17 11.24 19.72 19.23
C GLY A 17 10.96 19.37 17.77
N ILE A 18 11.46 18.21 17.32
CA ILE A 18 11.18 17.65 15.99
C ILE A 18 9.70 17.32 15.85
N LYS A 19 9.07 16.70 16.86
CA LYS A 19 7.62 16.44 16.88
C LYS A 19 6.83 17.73 16.80
N LYS A 20 7.21 18.78 17.52
CA LYS A 20 6.52 20.09 17.47
C LYS A 20 6.64 20.74 16.09
N LEU A 21 7.85 20.77 15.53
CA LEU A 21 8.10 21.27 14.16
C LEU A 21 7.40 20.42 13.10
N ALA A 22 7.40 19.10 13.24
CA ALA A 22 6.68 18.18 12.38
C ALA A 22 5.18 18.40 12.48
N ARG A 23 4.63 18.64 13.68
CA ARG A 23 3.20 18.92 13.91
C ARG A 23 2.77 20.28 13.36
N GLU A 24 3.64 21.28 13.42
CA GLU A 24 3.42 22.58 12.78
C GLU A 24 3.50 22.47 11.24
N ARG A 25 4.44 21.68 10.72
CA ARG A 25 4.51 21.33 9.28
C ARG A 25 3.29 20.51 8.84
N ALA A 26 2.87 19.53 9.63
CA ALA A 26 1.70 18.69 9.37
C ALA A 26 0.40 19.50 9.46
N LYS A 27 0.28 20.46 10.39
CA LYS A 27 -0.84 21.42 10.41
C LYS A 27 -0.88 22.31 9.17
N LYS A 28 0.27 22.81 8.71
CA LYS A 28 0.36 23.59 7.46
C LYS A 28 0.10 22.73 6.21
N ALA A 29 0.60 21.50 6.19
CA ALA A 29 0.37 20.53 5.13
C ALA A 29 -1.08 20.01 5.10
N ASN A 30 -1.74 19.91 6.27
CA ASN A 30 -3.12 19.46 6.42
C ASN A 30 -4.12 20.34 5.69
N LEU A 31 -3.88 21.66 5.61
CA LEU A 31 -4.80 22.56 4.92
C LEU A 31 -4.82 22.31 3.40
N HIS A 32 -3.75 21.73 2.84
CA HIS A 32 -3.61 21.47 1.41
C HIS A 32 -2.80 20.20 1.10
N ASN A 33 -3.18 19.05 1.68
CA ASN A 33 -2.59 17.77 1.26
C ASN A 33 -3.13 17.42 -0.13
N LYS A 34 -2.50 17.94 -1.18
CA LYS A 34 -2.92 17.75 -2.58
C LYS A 34 -2.89 16.29 -3.04
N LYS A 35 -2.21 15.42 -2.28
CA LYS A 35 -2.11 13.97 -2.53
C LYS A 35 -3.26 13.19 -1.95
N LEU A 36 -3.92 13.73 -0.92
CA LEU A 36 -5.07 13.10 -0.29
C LEU A 36 -6.35 13.63 -0.94
N ARG A 37 -7.06 12.72 -1.61
CA ARG A 37 -8.47 12.90 -1.95
C ARG A 37 -9.27 12.23 -0.85
N ASP A 38 -9.76 13.01 0.08
CA ASP A 38 -10.42 12.51 1.29
C ASP A 38 -11.81 11.90 1.00
N CYS A 39 -12.34 11.17 1.97
CA CYS A 39 -13.74 10.74 2.05
C CYS A 39 -14.47 11.47 3.18
N ARG A 40 -15.80 11.38 3.21
CA ARG A 40 -16.64 12.12 4.17
C ARG A 40 -16.75 11.45 5.53
N VAL A 41 -16.60 10.13 5.57
CA VAL A 41 -16.75 9.30 6.77
C VAL A 41 -15.39 8.75 7.18
N HIS A 42 -15.02 9.01 8.44
CA HIS A 42 -13.78 8.55 9.05
C HIS A 42 -14.05 7.59 10.22
N TYR A 43 -13.10 6.67 10.44
CA TYR A 43 -13.15 5.65 11.49
C TYR A 43 -13.24 6.23 12.91
N ASN A 44 -12.53 7.33 13.16
CA ASN A 44 -12.56 8.06 14.43
C ASN A 44 -13.81 8.93 14.63
N GLY A 45 -14.75 8.90 13.68
CA GLY A 45 -16.02 9.63 13.74
C GLY A 45 -17.15 8.84 14.43
N LYS A 46 -18.36 9.41 14.36
CA LYS A 46 -19.59 8.83 14.94
C LYS A 46 -20.54 8.25 13.89
N ASN A 47 -20.18 8.28 12.59
CA ASN A 47 -21.04 7.78 11.52
C ASN A 47 -21.18 6.26 11.59
N ALA A 48 -22.35 5.72 11.22
CA ALA A 48 -22.61 4.27 11.22
C ALA A 48 -21.68 3.51 10.25
N ARG A 49 -21.29 4.11 9.12
CA ARG A 49 -20.43 3.51 8.10
C ARG A 49 -18.92 3.66 8.38
N LYS A 50 -18.53 4.06 9.59
CA LYS A 50 -17.13 4.34 9.94
C LYS A 50 -16.20 3.12 9.77
N GLU A 51 -16.72 1.92 9.94
CA GLU A 51 -15.97 0.66 9.77
C GLU A 51 -15.66 0.35 8.29
N GLU A 52 -16.39 0.96 7.35
CA GLU A 52 -16.12 0.83 5.91
C GLU A 52 -15.02 1.80 5.45
N SER A 53 -14.61 2.74 6.30
CA SER A 53 -13.68 3.80 5.91
C SER A 53 -12.33 3.24 5.48
N THR A 54 -11.94 3.52 4.25
CA THR A 54 -10.80 2.90 3.58
C THR A 54 -9.93 3.96 2.94
N LEU A 55 -8.63 3.92 3.18
CA LEU A 55 -7.64 4.72 2.46
C LEU A 55 -6.88 3.83 1.47
N PHE A 56 -7.01 4.11 0.18
CA PHE A 56 -6.17 3.51 -0.85
C PHE A 56 -4.89 4.32 -1.04
N ILE A 57 -3.73 3.69 -0.87
CA ILE A 57 -2.42 4.26 -1.16
C ILE A 57 -1.99 3.76 -2.53
N THR A 58 -1.83 4.66 -3.49
CA THR A 58 -1.52 4.32 -4.88
C THR A 58 -0.12 4.77 -5.28
N GLU A 59 0.53 4.03 -6.18
CA GLU A 59 1.87 4.34 -6.71
C GLU A 59 1.97 5.71 -7.42
N GLY A 60 0.90 6.14 -8.11
CA GLY A 60 0.93 7.40 -8.85
C GLY A 60 -0.44 7.93 -9.24
N ASP A 61 -0.45 9.03 -9.99
CA ASP A 61 -1.65 9.76 -10.35
C ASP A 61 -2.56 9.00 -11.33
N SER A 62 -2.01 8.06 -12.11
CA SER A 62 -2.78 7.20 -13.02
C SER A 62 -3.75 6.30 -12.25
N ALA A 63 -3.22 5.43 -11.38
CA ALA A 63 -4.02 4.57 -10.51
C ALA A 63 -4.94 5.39 -9.58
N SER A 64 -4.44 6.49 -9.01
CA SER A 64 -5.25 7.41 -8.20
C SER A 64 -6.42 8.00 -8.98
N GLY A 65 -6.22 8.33 -10.26
CA GLY A 65 -7.26 8.83 -11.16
C GLY A 65 -8.38 7.82 -11.37
N SER A 66 -8.04 6.56 -11.65
CA SER A 66 -9.01 5.47 -11.84
C SER A 66 -9.81 5.22 -10.56
N ILE A 67 -9.14 5.09 -9.40
CA ILE A 67 -9.83 4.87 -8.12
C ILE A 67 -10.72 6.06 -7.76
N THR A 68 -10.23 7.29 -7.92
CA THR A 68 -11.02 8.49 -7.58
C THR A 68 -12.33 8.55 -8.34
N LYS A 69 -12.33 8.18 -9.63
CA LYS A 69 -13.54 8.19 -10.46
C LYS A 69 -14.52 7.06 -10.10
N SER A 70 -14.05 6.01 -9.44
CA SER A 70 -14.80 4.76 -9.23
C SER A 70 -15.31 4.59 -7.81
N ARG A 71 -14.64 5.22 -6.83
CA ARG A 71 -14.85 5.02 -5.39
C ARG A 71 -16.19 5.54 -4.87
N ASP A 72 -16.63 5.01 -3.73
CA ASP A 72 -17.63 5.67 -2.89
C ASP A 72 -16.97 6.82 -2.12
N VAL A 73 -17.26 8.07 -2.53
CA VAL A 73 -16.73 9.29 -1.90
C VAL A 73 -17.08 9.44 -0.41
N ASN A 74 -18.05 8.67 0.10
CA ASN A 74 -18.38 8.70 1.52
C ASN A 74 -17.37 7.93 2.35
N THR A 75 -16.94 6.75 1.93
CA THR A 75 -16.13 5.84 2.75
C THR A 75 -14.73 5.58 2.20
N GLN A 76 -14.44 5.93 0.95
CA GLN A 76 -13.18 5.58 0.31
C GLN A 76 -12.35 6.82 -0.01
N ALA A 77 -11.21 6.95 0.63
CA ALA A 77 -10.18 7.97 0.40
C ALA A 77 -9.05 7.42 -0.50
N VAL A 78 -8.33 8.31 -1.16
CA VAL A 78 -7.18 7.96 -2.02
C VAL A 78 -6.00 8.86 -1.69
N PHE A 79 -4.83 8.27 -1.54
CA PHE A 79 -3.56 8.95 -1.34
C PHE A 79 -2.60 8.57 -2.48
N SER A 80 -2.18 9.54 -3.31
CA SER A 80 -1.20 9.28 -4.37
C SER A 80 0.23 9.52 -3.92
N LEU A 81 1.07 8.51 -4.07
CA LEU A 81 2.52 8.64 -3.93
C LEU A 81 3.11 9.35 -5.16
N ARG A 82 4.32 9.88 -5.01
CA ARG A 82 5.13 10.34 -6.13
C ARG A 82 6.41 9.51 -6.20
N GLY A 83 6.46 8.62 -7.17
CA GLY A 83 7.59 7.72 -7.36
C GLY A 83 7.76 6.75 -6.20
N LYS A 84 8.95 6.15 -6.13
CA LYS A 84 9.28 5.13 -5.14
C LYS A 84 9.48 5.75 -3.76
N PRO A 85 8.76 5.30 -2.71
CA PRO A 85 9.01 5.75 -1.35
C PRO A 85 10.46 5.52 -0.91
N LEU A 86 10.95 6.33 0.00
CA LEU A 86 12.27 6.12 0.58
C LEU A 86 12.31 4.77 1.30
N ASN A 87 13.34 3.95 1.05
CA ASN A 87 13.57 2.75 1.85
C ASN A 87 13.85 3.18 3.31
N SER A 88 12.86 2.96 4.16
CA SER A 88 12.90 3.40 5.55
C SER A 88 13.59 2.40 6.49
N PHE A 89 14.05 1.26 5.97
CA PHE A 89 14.72 0.26 6.77
C PHE A 89 16.01 0.82 7.41
N GLY A 90 16.16 0.62 8.72
CA GLY A 90 17.32 1.11 9.47
C GLY A 90 17.39 2.64 9.65
N LEU A 91 16.45 3.40 9.08
CA LEU A 91 16.37 4.85 9.28
C LEU A 91 15.74 5.18 10.63
N THR A 92 16.15 6.32 11.19
CA THR A 92 15.56 6.83 12.43
C THR A 92 14.18 7.43 12.15
N LYS A 93 13.32 7.47 13.18
CA LYS A 93 12.02 8.16 13.10
C LYS A 93 12.15 9.59 12.59
N LYS A 94 13.22 10.30 12.97
CA LYS A 94 13.49 11.68 12.53
C LYS A 94 13.54 11.79 11.00
N VAL A 95 14.30 10.91 10.33
CA VAL A 95 14.45 10.94 8.86
C VAL A 95 13.11 10.68 8.18
N VAL A 96 12.31 9.76 8.72
CA VAL A 96 10.97 9.47 8.21
C VAL A 96 10.01 10.65 8.39
N TYR A 97 10.11 11.39 9.50
CA TYR A 97 9.31 12.61 9.71
C TYR A 97 9.72 13.78 8.81
N GLU A 98 11.00 13.86 8.45
CA GLU A 98 11.54 14.87 7.54
C GLU A 98 11.21 14.57 6.07
N ASN A 99 10.95 13.30 5.74
CA ASN A 99 10.48 12.90 4.42
C ASN A 99 9.04 13.37 4.18
N GLU A 100 8.83 14.13 3.10
CA GLU A 100 7.53 14.72 2.78
C GLU A 100 6.44 13.67 2.52
N GLU A 101 6.74 12.60 1.77
CA GLU A 101 5.77 11.53 1.46
C GLU A 101 5.24 10.89 2.75
N PHE A 102 6.15 10.46 3.62
CA PHE A 102 5.78 9.81 4.86
C PHE A 102 5.13 10.78 5.84
N ASN A 103 5.53 12.05 5.86
CA ASN A 103 4.88 13.06 6.69
C ASN A 103 3.42 13.26 6.27
N LEU A 104 3.17 13.43 4.96
CA LEU A 104 1.82 13.60 4.40
C LEU A 104 0.95 12.35 4.61
N LEU A 105 1.53 11.15 4.50
CA LEU A 105 0.81 9.89 4.73
C LEU A 105 0.46 9.71 6.21
N GLN A 106 1.39 10.00 7.13
CA GLN A 106 1.14 9.94 8.57
C GLN A 106 0.05 10.92 8.99
N ALA A 107 0.06 12.14 8.43
CA ALA A 107 -0.98 13.13 8.65
C ALA A 107 -2.33 12.69 8.07
N ALA A 108 -2.34 12.09 6.87
CA ALA A 108 -3.54 11.55 6.25
C ALA A 108 -4.19 10.47 7.12
N LEU A 109 -3.39 9.57 7.71
CA LEU A 109 -3.86 8.50 8.58
C LEU A 109 -4.13 8.96 10.03
N ASN A 110 -3.54 10.08 10.45
CA ASN A 110 -3.49 10.58 11.82
C ASN A 110 -2.83 9.60 12.81
N ILE A 111 -1.60 9.17 12.50
CA ILE A 111 -0.88 8.13 13.25
C ILE A 111 0.40 8.60 13.98
N GLU A 112 0.71 9.90 13.93
CA GLU A 112 1.96 10.47 14.49
C GLU A 112 2.17 10.19 15.99
N ASP A 113 1.08 10.20 16.76
CA ASP A 113 1.08 10.03 18.22
C ASP A 113 0.46 8.70 18.69
N GLY A 114 0.10 7.80 17.77
CA GLY A 114 -0.56 6.52 18.08
C GLY A 114 -1.74 6.25 17.16
N LEU A 115 -2.55 5.23 17.48
CA LEU A 115 -3.68 4.80 16.65
C LEU A 115 -5.05 5.25 17.17
N ASP A 116 -5.13 5.89 18.34
CA ASP A 116 -6.40 6.30 18.94
C ASP A 116 -7.20 7.27 18.04
N GLY A 117 -6.48 8.06 17.24
CA GLY A 117 -7.05 8.99 16.28
C GLY A 117 -7.11 8.48 14.85
N LEU A 118 -6.85 7.18 14.60
CA LEU A 118 -6.75 6.61 13.25
C LEU A 118 -7.98 6.96 12.40
N ARG A 119 -7.75 7.55 11.24
CA ARG A 119 -8.81 8.11 10.39
C ARG A 119 -9.54 7.11 9.52
N TYR A 120 -8.93 5.99 9.20
CA TYR A 120 -9.52 4.97 8.31
C TYR A 120 -9.38 3.59 8.93
N LYS A 121 -10.46 2.81 8.85
CA LYS A 121 -10.48 1.44 9.37
C LYS A 121 -9.55 0.55 8.55
N ASN A 122 -9.56 0.72 7.23
CA ASN A 122 -8.76 -0.06 6.30
C ASN A 122 -7.73 0.85 5.62
N VAL A 123 -6.47 0.42 5.62
CA VAL A 123 -5.37 1.02 4.87
C VAL A 123 -4.98 0.02 3.81
N VAL A 124 -5.20 0.36 2.55
CA VAL A 124 -5.06 -0.55 1.41
C VAL A 124 -3.94 -0.06 0.51
N ILE A 125 -2.90 -0.88 0.35
CA ILE A 125 -1.84 -0.64 -0.63
C ILE A 125 -2.33 -1.13 -2.00
N ALA A 126 -2.52 -0.20 -2.93
CA ALA A 126 -2.99 -0.45 -4.30
C ALA A 126 -1.87 -0.12 -5.30
N THR A 127 -1.06 -1.12 -5.60
CA THR A 127 0.05 -1.04 -6.56
C THR A 127 -0.21 -1.93 -7.76
N ASP A 128 0.45 -1.62 -8.87
CA ASP A 128 0.39 -2.43 -10.08
C ASP A 128 1.05 -3.81 -9.84
N ALA A 129 0.73 -4.78 -10.71
CA ALA A 129 1.25 -6.14 -10.67
C ALA A 129 2.56 -6.29 -11.46
N ASP A 130 3.34 -5.22 -11.54
CA ASP A 130 4.64 -5.16 -12.21
C ASP A 130 5.79 -5.02 -11.20
N VAL A 131 7.03 -4.97 -11.71
CA VAL A 131 8.24 -4.92 -10.88
C VAL A 131 8.29 -3.65 -10.03
N ASP A 132 7.82 -2.52 -10.56
CA ASP A 132 7.84 -1.24 -9.85
C ASP A 132 6.79 -1.17 -8.76
N GLY A 133 5.57 -1.63 -9.04
CA GLY A 133 4.49 -1.76 -8.08
C GLY A 133 4.83 -2.73 -6.94
N MET A 134 5.46 -3.86 -7.24
CA MET A 134 5.98 -4.79 -6.22
C MET A 134 7.05 -4.14 -5.33
N HIS A 135 7.94 -3.33 -5.91
CA HIS A 135 8.96 -2.63 -5.14
C HIS A 135 8.33 -1.56 -4.22
N ILE A 136 7.39 -0.76 -4.71
CA ILE A 136 6.68 0.25 -3.90
C ILE A 136 5.89 -0.42 -2.77
N ARG A 137 5.24 -1.55 -3.06
CA ARG A 137 4.56 -2.37 -2.05
C ARG A 137 5.52 -2.76 -0.93
N LEU A 138 6.69 -3.29 -1.23
CA LEU A 138 7.70 -3.65 -0.22
C LEU A 138 8.19 -2.45 0.60
N LEU A 139 8.40 -1.30 -0.03
CA LEU A 139 8.82 -0.06 0.65
C LEU A 139 7.76 0.43 1.64
N LEU A 140 6.48 0.39 1.26
CA LEU A 140 5.36 0.75 2.14
C LEU A 140 5.19 -0.26 3.28
N LEU A 141 5.27 -1.56 2.99
CA LEU A 141 5.22 -2.61 4.01
C LEU A 141 6.33 -2.41 5.03
N THR A 142 7.55 -2.13 4.58
CA THR A 142 8.70 -1.85 5.45
C THR A 142 8.44 -0.65 6.37
N PHE A 143 7.88 0.43 5.82
CA PHE A 143 7.48 1.59 6.60
C PHE A 143 6.45 1.24 7.69
N PHE A 144 5.35 0.56 7.32
CA PHE A 144 4.31 0.20 8.29
C PHE A 144 4.81 -0.79 9.35
N LEU A 145 5.55 -1.83 8.95
CA LEU A 145 6.07 -2.85 9.86
C LEU A 145 7.10 -2.27 10.84
N GLN A 146 7.99 -1.37 10.40
CA GLN A 146 9.03 -0.81 11.25
C GLN A 146 8.51 0.29 12.17
N PHE A 147 7.67 1.20 11.67
CA PHE A 147 7.28 2.40 12.42
C PHE A 147 5.89 2.31 13.05
N PHE A 148 4.99 1.52 12.46
CA PHE A 148 3.59 1.38 12.89
C PHE A 148 3.14 -0.09 12.99
N PRO A 149 3.92 -0.99 13.64
CA PRO A 149 3.59 -2.43 13.69
C PRO A 149 2.23 -2.71 14.32
N ASN A 150 1.77 -1.85 15.24
CA ASN A 150 0.46 -1.99 15.86
C ASN A 150 -0.70 -1.77 14.85
N LEU A 151 -0.49 -0.97 13.81
CA LEU A 151 -1.50 -0.79 12.75
C LEU A 151 -1.72 -2.11 12.01
N VAL A 152 -0.62 -2.82 11.74
CA VAL A 152 -0.63 -4.14 11.10
C VAL A 152 -1.22 -5.20 12.03
N ARG A 153 -0.78 -5.26 13.30
CA ARG A 153 -1.29 -6.23 14.28
C ARG A 153 -2.78 -6.09 14.56
N ASN A 154 -3.30 -4.87 14.53
CA ASN A 154 -4.73 -4.61 14.72
C ASN A 154 -5.56 -4.90 13.45
N GLY A 155 -4.93 -5.40 12.38
CA GLY A 155 -5.61 -5.83 11.16
C GLY A 155 -6.09 -4.67 10.30
N HIS A 156 -5.41 -3.52 10.31
CA HIS A 156 -5.80 -2.37 9.48
C HIS A 156 -5.13 -2.34 8.11
N LEU A 157 -4.03 -3.08 7.88
CA LEU A 157 -3.24 -3.00 6.66
C LEU A 157 -3.56 -4.15 5.69
N TYR A 158 -3.84 -3.80 4.45
CA TYR A 158 -4.22 -4.72 3.38
C TYR A 158 -3.48 -4.40 2.08
N ILE A 159 -3.38 -5.39 1.22
CA ILE A 159 -2.96 -5.25 -0.18
C ILE A 159 -4.20 -5.44 -1.05
N LEU A 160 -4.44 -4.53 -1.99
CA LEU A 160 -5.49 -4.71 -2.99
C LEU A 160 -5.06 -5.80 -3.97
N GLN A 161 -5.85 -6.85 -4.09
CA GLN A 161 -5.70 -7.80 -5.18
C GLN A 161 -6.45 -7.28 -6.40
N THR A 162 -5.80 -7.32 -7.55
CA THR A 162 -6.40 -6.94 -8.83
C THR A 162 -6.36 -8.11 -9.81
N PRO A 163 -7.34 -8.19 -10.72
CA PRO A 163 -7.38 -9.28 -11.66
C PRO A 163 -6.19 -9.18 -12.62
N LEU A 164 -5.62 -10.33 -12.94
CA LEU A 164 -4.55 -10.47 -13.93
C LEU A 164 -5.14 -10.54 -15.34
N PHE A 165 -6.34 -11.11 -15.48
CA PHE A 165 -7.00 -11.31 -16.76
C PHE A 165 -8.47 -10.90 -16.72
N ARG A 166 -8.98 -10.51 -17.89
CA ARG A 166 -10.40 -10.43 -18.20
C ARG A 166 -10.69 -11.42 -19.32
N VAL A 167 -11.66 -12.30 -19.11
CA VAL A 167 -12.13 -13.25 -20.11
C VAL A 167 -13.60 -12.94 -20.37
N ARG A 168 -13.97 -12.65 -21.62
CA ARG A 168 -15.34 -12.24 -21.95
C ARG A 168 -15.85 -12.82 -23.26
N ASN A 169 -17.16 -12.96 -23.35
CA ASN A 169 -17.86 -13.19 -24.62
C ASN A 169 -18.95 -12.12 -24.80
N LYS A 170 -19.90 -12.33 -25.72
CA LYS A 170 -21.00 -11.37 -25.98
C LYS A 170 -22.00 -11.24 -24.82
N LYS A 171 -22.02 -12.18 -23.88
CA LYS A 171 -23.02 -12.29 -22.81
C LYS A 171 -22.45 -12.05 -21.41
N GLU A 172 -21.24 -12.50 -21.13
CA GLU A 172 -20.64 -12.51 -19.80
C GLU A 172 -19.17 -12.05 -19.85
N THR A 173 -18.76 -11.33 -18.80
CA THR A 173 -17.37 -10.89 -18.55
C THR A 173 -16.93 -11.43 -17.20
N LEU A 174 -15.78 -12.11 -17.15
CA LEU A 174 -15.19 -12.70 -15.96
C LEU A 174 -13.82 -12.09 -15.70
N TYR A 175 -13.55 -11.73 -14.46
CA TYR A 175 -12.26 -11.21 -14.01
C TYR A 175 -11.52 -12.29 -13.22
N CYS A 176 -10.29 -12.59 -13.64
CA CYS A 176 -9.52 -13.73 -13.14
C CYS A 176 -8.25 -13.21 -12.45
N TYR A 177 -7.98 -13.73 -11.26
CA TYR A 177 -6.88 -13.34 -10.38
C TYR A 177 -5.72 -14.35 -10.41
N SER A 178 -5.88 -15.47 -11.10
CA SER A 178 -4.84 -16.46 -11.34
C SER A 178 -4.98 -17.08 -12.73
N ASP A 179 -3.94 -17.79 -13.17
CA ASP A 179 -3.99 -18.57 -14.41
C ASP A 179 -5.03 -19.70 -14.32
N GLU A 180 -5.21 -20.32 -13.14
CA GLU A 180 -6.24 -21.35 -12.94
C GLU A 180 -7.64 -20.76 -13.10
N GLU A 181 -7.90 -19.58 -12.55
CA GLU A 181 -9.17 -18.87 -12.74
C GLU A 181 -9.40 -18.52 -14.23
N LYS A 182 -8.33 -18.16 -14.95
CA LYS A 182 -8.39 -17.85 -16.40
C LYS A 182 -8.77 -19.10 -17.20
N GLU A 183 -8.13 -20.25 -16.97
CA GLU A 183 -8.46 -21.49 -17.66
C GLU A 183 -9.90 -21.94 -17.36
N ALA A 184 -10.34 -21.82 -16.11
CA ALA A 184 -11.72 -22.11 -15.72
C ALA A 184 -12.72 -21.17 -16.43
N ALA A 185 -12.40 -19.88 -16.55
CA ALA A 185 -13.23 -18.91 -17.26
C ALA A 185 -13.31 -19.20 -18.78
N ILE A 186 -12.20 -19.60 -19.41
CA ILE A 186 -12.17 -20.02 -20.82
C ILE A 186 -13.08 -21.23 -21.03
N ALA A 187 -12.93 -22.26 -20.19
CA ALA A 187 -13.77 -23.46 -20.25
C ALA A 187 -15.26 -23.15 -20.06
N LYS A 188 -15.60 -22.23 -19.15
CA LYS A 188 -16.98 -21.79 -18.90
C LYS A 188 -17.58 -21.02 -20.08
N LEU A 189 -16.82 -20.10 -20.69
CA LEU A 189 -17.32 -19.19 -21.71
C LEU A 189 -17.38 -19.82 -23.12
N GLY A 190 -16.75 -20.98 -23.33
CA GLY A 190 -16.88 -21.80 -24.53
C GLY A 190 -16.03 -21.30 -25.70
N ARG A 191 -16.58 -21.28 -26.92
CA ARG A 191 -15.80 -20.99 -28.14
C ARG A 191 -15.36 -19.51 -28.21
N ASN A 192 -14.05 -19.31 -28.38
CA ASN A 192 -13.36 -18.06 -28.68
C ASN A 192 -13.72 -16.87 -27.75
N PRO A 193 -13.51 -16.99 -26.43
CA PRO A 193 -13.60 -15.84 -25.55
C PRO A 193 -12.47 -14.84 -25.86
N GLU A 194 -12.77 -13.55 -25.73
CA GLU A 194 -11.77 -12.49 -25.75
C GLU A 194 -11.04 -12.49 -24.41
N ILE A 195 -9.71 -12.63 -24.44
CA ILE A 195 -8.85 -12.63 -23.26
C ILE A 195 -8.01 -11.36 -23.29
N THR A 196 -8.07 -10.58 -22.22
CA THR A 196 -7.24 -9.39 -22.01
C THR A 196 -6.39 -9.59 -20.75
N ARG A 197 -5.08 -9.38 -20.82
CA ARG A 197 -4.21 -9.33 -19.63
C ARG A 197 -4.09 -7.88 -19.17
N PHE A 198 -4.31 -7.63 -17.88
CA PHE A 198 -4.06 -6.32 -17.29
C PHE A 198 -2.59 -6.21 -16.92
N LYS A 199 -1.93 -5.12 -17.31
CA LYS A 199 -0.54 -4.86 -16.91
C LYS A 199 -0.45 -3.92 -15.72
N GLY A 200 -1.33 -2.92 -15.66
CA GLY A 200 -1.35 -1.92 -14.60
C GLY A 200 -2.74 -1.46 -14.23
N LEU A 201 -2.88 -0.83 -13.05
CA LEU A 201 -4.15 -0.35 -12.54
C LEU A 201 -4.72 0.80 -13.39
N GLY A 202 -3.85 1.53 -14.09
CA GLY A 202 -4.23 2.63 -14.97
C GLY A 202 -4.91 2.20 -16.28
N GLU A 203 -4.74 0.95 -16.70
CA GLU A 203 -5.34 0.42 -17.95
C GLU A 203 -6.81 0.02 -17.75
N ILE A 204 -7.23 -0.16 -16.50
CA ILE A 204 -8.58 -0.55 -16.14
C ILE A 204 -9.47 0.69 -16.20
N SER A 205 -10.56 0.60 -16.97
CA SER A 205 -11.53 1.69 -17.06
C SER A 205 -12.23 1.92 -15.70
N PRO A 206 -12.62 3.16 -15.35
CA PRO A 206 -13.29 3.44 -14.07
C PRO A 206 -14.57 2.62 -13.84
N GLY A 207 -15.32 2.33 -14.91
CA GLY A 207 -16.51 1.49 -14.82
C GLY A 207 -16.18 0.07 -14.34
N GLU A 208 -15.10 -0.52 -14.86
CA GLU A 208 -14.62 -1.84 -14.43
C GLU A 208 -13.99 -1.78 -13.03
N PHE A 209 -13.18 -0.77 -12.76
CA PHE A 209 -12.48 -0.62 -11.48
C PHE A 209 -13.45 -0.56 -10.30
N LYS A 210 -14.63 0.04 -10.50
CA LYS A 210 -15.70 0.10 -9.48
C LYS A 210 -16.08 -1.28 -8.94
N HIS A 211 -16.01 -2.33 -9.75
CA HIS A 211 -16.29 -3.70 -9.32
C HIS A 211 -15.17 -4.26 -8.42
N PHE A 212 -13.94 -3.78 -8.58
CA PHE A 212 -12.78 -4.26 -7.80
C PHE A 212 -12.65 -3.59 -6.44
N ILE A 213 -13.24 -2.41 -6.27
CA ILE A 213 -13.28 -1.69 -4.97
C ILE A 213 -14.69 -1.61 -4.40
N GLY A 214 -15.60 -2.44 -4.89
CA GLY A 214 -16.98 -2.54 -4.42
C GLY A 214 -17.13 -3.49 -3.22
N PRO A 215 -18.35 -4.00 -2.97
CA PRO A 215 -18.61 -4.95 -1.88
C PRO A 215 -17.79 -6.25 -1.96
N GLU A 216 -17.48 -6.71 -3.18
CA GLU A 216 -16.72 -7.93 -3.46
C GLU A 216 -15.20 -7.67 -3.57
N ILE A 217 -14.71 -6.58 -2.96
CA ILE A 217 -13.30 -6.23 -2.97
C ILE A 217 -12.45 -7.38 -2.42
N ARG A 218 -11.44 -7.80 -3.18
CA ARG A 218 -10.46 -8.79 -2.74
C ARG A 218 -9.29 -8.09 -2.05
N LEU A 219 -9.27 -8.14 -0.72
CA LEU A 219 -8.19 -7.60 0.10
C LEU A 219 -7.37 -8.72 0.73
N GLU A 220 -6.06 -8.66 0.57
CA GLU A 220 -5.14 -9.54 1.25
C GLU A 220 -4.63 -8.90 2.54
N PRO A 221 -4.98 -9.43 3.74
CA PRO A 221 -4.56 -8.84 4.99
C PRO A 221 -3.07 -9.07 5.24
N VAL A 222 -2.35 -8.01 5.58
CA VAL A 222 -0.96 -8.12 6.04
C VAL A 222 -0.98 -8.58 7.49
N ARG A 223 -0.53 -9.80 7.73
CA ARG A 223 -0.54 -10.41 9.07
C ARG A 223 0.83 -10.31 9.71
N LEU A 224 0.84 -9.95 10.99
CA LEU A 224 2.03 -9.92 11.82
C LEU A 224 1.75 -10.71 13.10
N LYS A 225 2.40 -11.86 13.26
CA LYS A 225 2.35 -12.65 14.49
C LYS A 225 3.29 -12.06 15.53
N LYS A 226 3.09 -12.43 16.81
CA LYS A 226 3.95 -11.96 17.91
C LYS A 226 5.40 -12.45 17.80
N ASP A 227 5.58 -13.64 17.26
CA ASP A 227 6.88 -14.33 17.21
C ASP A 227 7.61 -14.13 15.86
N ASP A 228 7.06 -13.32 14.96
CA ASP A 228 7.72 -13.00 13.70
C ASP A 228 8.94 -12.10 13.98
N ASP A 229 10.15 -12.61 13.70
CA ASP A 229 11.36 -11.79 13.72
C ASP A 229 11.41 -10.90 12.47
N LEU A 230 10.69 -9.77 12.57
CA LEU A 230 10.67 -8.74 11.53
C LEU A 230 12.05 -8.17 11.26
N LYS A 231 12.95 -8.15 12.24
CA LYS A 231 14.22 -7.47 12.10
C LYS A 231 15.11 -8.25 11.13
N ASP A 232 15.16 -9.56 11.25
CA ASP A 232 15.98 -10.41 10.38
C ASP A 232 15.43 -10.45 8.96
N ILE A 233 14.10 -10.61 8.81
CA ILE A 233 13.44 -10.61 7.50
C ILE A 233 13.66 -9.26 6.78
N LEU A 234 13.37 -8.14 7.45
CA LEU A 234 13.58 -6.82 6.84
C LEU A 234 15.06 -6.53 6.61
N SER A 235 15.98 -6.99 7.48
CA SER A 235 17.42 -6.80 7.26
C SER A 235 17.91 -7.54 6.04
N PHE A 236 17.40 -8.75 5.80
CA PHE A 236 17.74 -9.52 4.62
C PHE A 236 17.25 -8.83 3.36
N TYR A 237 15.94 -8.53 3.27
CA TYR A 237 15.36 -7.99 2.03
C TYR A 237 15.64 -6.50 1.80
N MET A 238 15.64 -5.69 2.85
CA MET A 238 15.69 -4.22 2.76
C MET A 238 17.01 -3.60 3.23
N GLY A 239 17.91 -4.42 3.80
CA GLY A 239 19.23 -3.99 4.26
C GLY A 239 20.26 -3.80 3.13
N LYS A 240 21.53 -3.76 3.52
CA LYS A 240 22.66 -3.66 2.57
C LYS A 240 22.68 -4.87 1.62
N ASN A 241 23.29 -4.70 0.46
CA ASN A 241 23.49 -5.82 -0.46
C ASN A 241 24.56 -6.75 0.07
N THR A 242 24.16 -7.94 0.54
CA THR A 242 25.08 -8.97 1.02
C THR A 242 25.24 -10.08 -0.02
N PRO A 243 26.36 -10.83 0.00
CA PRO A 243 26.56 -11.98 -0.88
C PRO A 243 25.45 -13.03 -0.74
N GLU A 244 24.97 -13.26 0.49
CA GLU A 244 23.89 -14.23 0.76
C GLU A 244 22.59 -13.82 0.06
N ARG A 245 22.28 -12.52 0.05
CA ARG A 245 21.12 -12.00 -0.67
C ARG A 245 21.27 -12.14 -2.18
N GLN A 246 22.47 -11.89 -2.70
CA GLN A 246 22.75 -12.06 -4.12
C GLN A 246 22.59 -13.52 -4.54
N HIS A 247 23.18 -14.46 -3.80
CA HIS A 247 23.03 -15.89 -4.05
C HIS A 247 21.57 -16.33 -3.97
N PHE A 248 20.83 -15.88 -2.95
CA PHE A 248 19.40 -16.17 -2.83
C PHE A 248 18.60 -15.70 -4.04
N ILE A 249 18.87 -14.49 -4.56
CA ILE A 249 18.19 -13.97 -5.75
C ILE A 249 18.57 -14.81 -6.98
N ILE A 250 19.84 -15.16 -7.16
CA ILE A 250 20.32 -15.97 -8.29
C ILE A 250 19.67 -17.35 -8.29
N GLU A 251 19.64 -18.03 -7.14
CA GLU A 251 19.04 -19.37 -6.99
C GLU A 251 17.53 -19.38 -7.24
N ARG A 252 16.85 -18.25 -7.00
CA ARG A 252 15.40 -18.09 -7.17
C ARG A 252 15.02 -17.37 -8.46
N LEU A 253 16.00 -16.98 -9.28
CA LEU A 253 15.76 -16.29 -10.53
C LEU A 253 15.04 -17.25 -11.47
N ARG A 254 13.78 -16.92 -11.79
CA ARG A 254 13.05 -17.60 -12.85
C ARG A 254 13.36 -16.85 -14.15
N VAL A 255 14.00 -17.54 -15.08
CA VAL A 255 14.13 -17.05 -16.45
C VAL A 255 12.79 -17.33 -17.11
N GLU A 256 11.99 -16.28 -17.34
CA GLU A 256 10.86 -16.39 -18.26
C GLU A 256 11.46 -16.47 -19.66
N GLU A 257 11.42 -17.65 -20.28
CA GLU A 257 11.71 -17.76 -21.71
C GLU A 257 10.59 -17.05 -22.45
N ASP A 258 10.92 -15.96 -23.16
CA ASP A 258 9.97 -15.33 -24.09
C ASP A 258 9.48 -16.42 -25.06
N PRO A 259 8.16 -16.65 -25.20
CA PRO A 259 7.68 -17.60 -26.18
C PRO A 259 8.15 -17.13 -27.55
N VAL A 260 9.02 -17.93 -28.16
CA VAL A 260 9.45 -17.73 -29.55
C VAL A 260 8.16 -17.65 -30.37
N GLU A 261 7.90 -16.48 -30.96
CA GLU A 261 6.84 -16.34 -31.97
C GLU A 261 7.17 -17.34 -33.08
N VAL A 262 6.45 -18.47 -33.10
CA VAL A 262 6.50 -19.39 -34.22
C VAL A 262 5.76 -18.70 -35.34
N ALA A 263 6.52 -18.06 -36.23
CA ALA A 263 6.05 -17.41 -37.46
C ALA A 263 5.34 -18.40 -38.39
#